data_AF-A0A1Y2IK12-F1
#
_entry.id   AF-A0A1Y2IK12-F1
#
_cell.length_a   1.000
_cell.length_b   1.000
_cell.length_c   1.000
_cell.angle_alpha   90.00
_cell.angle_beta   90.00
_cell.angle_gamma   90.00
#
_symmetry.space_group_name_H-M   'P 1'
#
loop_
_entity.id
_entity.type
_entity.pdbx_description
1 polymer ?
#
loop_
_entity_poly.entity_id
_entity_poly.type
_entity_poly.pdbx_seq_one_letter_code
_entity_poly.pdbx_strand_id
1 'polypeptide(L)'
;MSAPSSTTDAQLSTQATTKRSVSEILSETFAPFDQSSKIITPYEDETKRDAEFLARLNTMLFELILDFHAWSTARPTQEHDKAADTLEKEIKSIRETEQEQGRYPLPQLPSTATAPRLKTRQRLKEFITRIKLALAALTGLDP
;
A
#
# COMPACT_ATOMS: atom_id res chain seq x y z
N MET A 1 36.53 -17.02 14.83
CA MET A 1 37.27 -15.79 14.50
C MET A 1 37.37 -14.99 15.78
N SER A 2 38.57 -14.92 16.32
CA SER A 2 38.88 -14.46 17.68
C SER A 2 39.21 -12.97 17.68
N ALA A 3 38.70 -12.26 18.68
CA ALA A 3 39.02 -10.85 18.92
C ALA A 3 40.45 -10.71 19.49
N PRO A 4 41.22 -9.68 19.10
CA PRO A 4 42.46 -9.35 19.78
C PRO A 4 42.20 -8.43 20.97
N SER A 5 42.63 -8.90 22.14
CA SER A 5 42.90 -8.08 23.32
C SER A 5 44.22 -7.34 23.14
N SER A 6 44.30 -6.06 23.52
CA SER A 6 45.57 -5.33 23.70
C SER A 6 45.36 -4.29 24.82
N THR A 7 45.80 -4.59 26.04
CA THR A 7 47.07 -4.12 26.65
C THR A 7 47.19 -2.61 26.79
N THR A 8 46.87 -2.09 27.96
CA THR A 8 47.65 -1.02 28.61
C THR A 8 47.59 -1.21 30.13
N ASP A 9 48.33 -2.21 30.58
CA ASP A 9 48.75 -2.33 31.97
C ASP A 9 50.02 -1.50 32.20
N ALA A 10 50.21 -1.12 33.47
CA ALA A 10 51.45 -0.67 34.09
C ALA A 10 51.85 0.81 33.90
N GLN A 11 51.18 1.66 34.67
CA GLN A 11 51.91 2.63 35.48
C GLN A 11 51.55 2.42 36.95
N LEU A 12 52.08 1.33 37.52
CA LEU A 12 52.19 1.17 38.96
C LEU A 12 53.07 2.30 39.49
N SER A 13 52.44 3.34 40.04
CA SER A 13 53.13 4.21 40.98
C SER A 13 53.23 3.46 42.29
N THR A 14 54.44 2.99 42.58
CA THR A 14 54.85 2.39 43.85
C THR A 14 54.77 3.45 44.96
N GLN A 15 53.56 3.78 45.42
CA GLN A 15 53.41 4.48 46.70
C GLN A 15 53.48 3.42 47.80
N ALA A 16 54.63 3.40 48.48
CA ALA A 16 54.78 2.74 49.76
C ALA A 16 53.60 3.10 50.66
N THR A 17 52.94 2.09 51.22
CA THR A 17 51.85 2.22 52.18
C THR A 17 52.42 2.65 53.54
N THR A 18 52.89 3.90 53.64
CA THR A 18 52.95 4.58 54.94
C THR A 18 51.51 4.68 55.44
N LYS A 19 51.22 4.03 56.58
CA LYS A 19 49.96 4.19 57.29
C LYS A 19 49.78 5.68 57.58
N ARG A 20 48.95 6.38 56.80
CA ARG A 20 48.62 7.79 57.02
C ARG A 20 48.11 7.94 58.45
N SER A 21 48.63 8.90 59.18
CA SER A 21 48.21 9.09 60.58
C SER A 21 46.73 9.47 60.60
N VAL A 22 45.97 9.00 61.58
CA VAL A 22 44.53 9.32 61.69
C VAL A 22 44.32 10.84 61.72
N SER A 23 45.25 11.59 62.32
CA SER A 23 45.25 13.05 62.34
C SER A 23 45.40 13.70 60.96
N GLU A 24 46.13 13.07 60.04
CA GLU A 24 46.32 13.53 58.66
C GLU A 24 45.07 13.31 57.81
N ILE A 25 44.37 12.19 58.00
CA ILE A 25 43.12 11.89 57.30
C ILE A 25 41.99 12.81 57.79
N LEU A 26 41.95 13.11 59.09
CA LEU A 26 40.93 13.98 59.68
C LEU A 26 41.16 15.46 59.40
N SER A 27 42.37 15.86 59.01
CA SER A 27 42.69 17.24 58.61
C SER A 27 42.53 17.48 57.11
N GLU A 28 42.34 16.42 56.31
CA GLU A 28 42.02 16.52 54.90
C GLU A 28 40.60 17.10 54.73
N THR A 29 40.51 18.28 54.12
CA THR A 29 39.23 18.91 53.83
C THR A 29 38.67 18.30 52.54
N PHE A 30 37.52 17.64 52.63
CA PHE A 30 36.86 17.08 51.45
C PHE A 30 36.49 18.18 50.46
N ALA A 31 36.68 17.89 49.17
CA ALA A 31 36.18 18.75 48.11
C ALA A 31 34.65 18.92 48.27
N PRO A 32 34.11 20.15 48.14
CA PRO A 32 32.68 20.37 48.19
C PRO A 32 31.97 19.50 47.16
N PHE A 33 30.95 18.75 47.62
CA PHE A 33 30.14 17.94 46.72
C PHE A 33 29.23 18.86 45.91
N ASP A 34 29.47 18.91 44.60
CA ASP A 34 28.56 19.58 43.68
C ASP A 34 27.35 18.68 43.40
N GLN A 35 26.30 18.87 44.19
CA GLN A 35 25.03 18.19 44.04
C GLN A 35 24.31 18.55 42.73
N SER A 36 24.52 19.78 42.24
CA SER A 36 23.78 20.31 41.11
C SER A 36 24.14 19.58 39.82
N SER A 37 25.43 19.52 39.49
CA SER A 37 25.92 18.84 38.27
C SER A 37 25.81 17.33 38.35
N LYS A 38 25.96 16.72 39.53
CA LYS A 38 26.02 15.26 39.67
C LYS A 38 24.66 14.58 39.80
N ILE A 39 23.63 15.28 40.28
CA ILE A 39 22.33 14.68 40.58
C ILE A 39 21.19 15.44 39.91
N ILE A 40 21.14 16.76 40.10
CA ILE A 40 19.98 17.55 39.68
C ILE A 40 19.92 17.66 38.17
N THR A 41 21.02 18.11 37.53
CA THR A 41 21.05 18.32 36.08
C THR A 41 20.79 17.05 35.27
N PRO A 42 21.40 15.89 35.56
CA PRO A 42 21.09 14.65 34.85
C PRO A 42 19.63 14.22 34.97
N TYR A 43 19.00 14.48 36.13
CA TYR A 43 17.60 14.14 36.35
C TYR A 43 16.65 15.08 35.59
N GLU A 44 16.95 16.38 35.57
CA GLU A 44 16.21 17.36 34.76
C GLU A 44 16.35 17.05 33.27
N ASP A 45 17.55 16.69 32.81
CA ASP A 45 17.82 16.30 31.43
C ASP A 45 17.06 15.02 31.03
N GLU A 46 17.01 14.00 31.90
CA GLU A 46 16.19 12.80 31.66
C GLU A 46 14.71 13.15 31.57
N THR A 47 14.21 13.96 32.52
CA THR A 47 12.80 14.40 32.53
C THR A 47 12.43 15.14 31.25
N LYS A 48 13.32 16.00 30.75
CA LYS A 48 13.14 16.71 29.49
C LYS A 48 13.14 15.75 28.30
N ARG A 49 14.08 14.79 28.25
CA ARG A 49 14.13 13.78 27.19
C ARG A 49 12.86 12.93 27.14
N ASP A 50 12.33 12.53 28.29
CA ASP A 50 11.08 11.77 28.37
C ASP A 50 9.89 12.58 27.85
N ALA A 51 9.80 13.86 28.20
CA ALA A 51 8.75 14.74 27.68
C ALA A 51 8.83 14.89 26.15
N GLU A 52 10.03 15.09 25.61
CA GLU A 52 10.26 15.17 24.16
C GLU A 52 9.93 13.85 23.45
N PHE A 53 10.32 12.72 24.04
CA PHE A 53 10.01 11.40 23.51
C PHE A 53 8.50 11.14 23.45
N LEU A 54 7.78 11.43 24.53
CA LEU A 54 6.31 11.27 24.57
C LEU A 54 5.62 12.18 23.56
N ALA A 55 6.05 13.43 23.42
CA ALA A 55 5.51 14.36 22.43
C ALA A 55 5.72 13.83 21.00
N ARG A 56 6.91 13.31 20.70
CA ARG A 56 7.23 12.73 19.40
C ARG A 56 6.43 11.45 19.13
N LEU A 57 6.30 10.57 20.12
CA LEU A 57 5.53 9.33 20.01
C LEU A 57 4.06 9.62 19.74
N ASN A 58 3.46 10.57 20.46
CA ASN A 58 2.08 10.99 20.24
C ASN A 58 1.87 11.55 18.84
N THR A 59 2.83 12.33 18.34
CA THR A 59 2.77 12.88 16.97
C THR A 59 2.78 11.76 15.93
N MET A 60 3.73 10.83 16.02
CA MET A 60 3.83 9.69 15.08
C MET A 60 2.57 8.80 15.13
N LEU A 61 2.05 8.56 16.33
CA LEU A 61 0.83 7.77 16.50
C LEU A 61 -0.38 8.46 15.87
N PHE A 62 -0.51 9.77 16.05
CA PHE A 62 -1.60 10.54 15.48
C PHE A 62 -1.54 10.57 13.95
N GLU A 63 -0.36 10.80 13.37
CA GLU A 63 -0.14 10.73 11.92
C GLU A 63 -0.54 9.36 11.35
N LEU A 64 -0.09 8.28 11.99
CA LEU A 64 -0.45 6.91 11.57
C LEU A 64 -1.97 6.67 11.60
N ILE A 65 -2.65 7.13 12.65
CA ILE A 65 -4.11 6.99 12.77
C ILE A 65 -4.81 7.78 11.66
N LEU A 66 -4.36 9.00 11.37
CA LEU A 66 -4.92 9.82 10.30
C LEU A 66 -4.73 9.18 8.93
N ASP A 67 -3.53 8.69 8.63
CA ASP A 67 -3.23 8.01 7.36
C ASP A 67 -4.07 6.74 7.21
N PHE A 68 -4.18 5.95 8.28
CA PHE A 68 -5.01 4.74 8.27
C PHE A 68 -6.49 5.08 8.10
N HIS A 69 -6.99 6.13 8.75
CA HIS A 69 -8.36 6.60 8.58
C HIS A 69 -8.62 7.07 7.15
N ALA A 70 -7.73 7.89 6.58
CA ALA A 70 -7.84 8.36 5.21
C ALA A 70 -7.84 7.19 4.21
N TRP A 71 -6.96 6.22 4.40
CA TRP A 71 -6.91 5.03 3.55
C TRP A 71 -8.16 4.14 3.69
N SER A 72 -8.58 3.84 4.92
CA SER A 72 -9.74 2.98 5.19
C SER A 72 -11.07 3.59 4.75
N THR A 73 -11.18 4.92 4.72
CA THR A 73 -12.37 5.62 4.23
C THR A 73 -12.38 5.77 2.70
N ALA A 74 -11.22 5.98 2.07
CA ALA A 74 -11.14 6.09 0.61
C ALA A 74 -11.27 4.73 -0.11
N ARG A 75 -10.77 3.65 0.51
CA ARG A 75 -10.66 2.34 -0.11
C ARG A 75 -12.01 1.71 -0.52
N PRO A 76 -13.06 1.69 0.32
CA PRO A 76 -14.36 1.12 -0.07
C PRO A 76 -14.95 1.77 -1.31
N THR A 77 -14.87 3.10 -1.42
CA THR A 77 -15.34 3.85 -2.58
C THR A 77 -14.54 3.47 -3.83
N GLN A 78 -13.22 3.42 -3.73
CA GLN A 78 -12.37 2.99 -4.85
C GLN A 78 -12.67 1.56 -5.32
N GLU A 79 -12.85 0.63 -4.38
CA GLU A 79 -13.17 -0.77 -4.68
C GLU A 79 -14.56 -0.89 -5.32
N HIS A 80 -15.55 -0.16 -4.82
CA HIS A 80 -16.88 -0.08 -5.40
C HIS A 80 -16.85 0.47 -6.83
N ASP A 81 -16.17 1.58 -7.07
CA ASP A 81 -16.09 2.22 -8.39
C ASP A 81 -15.41 1.29 -9.40
N LYS A 82 -14.34 0.60 -8.98
CA LYS A 82 -13.67 -0.41 -9.81
C LYS A 82 -14.60 -1.58 -10.17
N ALA A 83 -15.45 -2.01 -9.23
CA ALA A 83 -16.45 -3.04 -9.49
C ALA A 83 -17.53 -2.55 -10.46
N ALA A 84 -18.01 -1.32 -10.30
CA ALA A 84 -18.96 -0.68 -11.20
C ALA A 84 -18.41 -0.55 -12.63
N ASP A 85 -17.16 -0.09 -12.78
CA ASP A 85 -16.47 -0.02 -14.08
C ASP A 85 -16.36 -1.39 -14.77
N THR A 86 -16.13 -2.44 -13.97
CA THR A 86 -16.05 -3.81 -14.49
C THR A 86 -17.41 -4.26 -15.03
N LEU A 87 -18.46 -4.03 -14.26
CA LEU A 87 -19.84 -4.33 -14.68
C LEU A 87 -20.25 -3.52 -15.91
N GLU A 88 -19.89 -2.24 -16.00
CA GLU A 88 -20.20 -1.42 -17.17
C GLU A 88 -19.53 -1.96 -18.45
N LYS A 89 -18.26 -2.38 -18.34
CA LYS A 89 -17.55 -3.01 -19.45
C LYS A 89 -18.20 -4.31 -19.89
N GLU A 90 -18.62 -5.14 -18.94
CA GLU A 90 -19.33 -6.39 -19.23
C GLU A 90 -20.68 -6.12 -19.91
N ILE A 91 -21.46 -5.16 -19.39
CA ILE A 91 -22.73 -4.74 -20.00
C ILE A 91 -22.51 -4.23 -21.43
N LYS A 92 -21.45 -3.45 -21.65
CA LYS A 92 -21.12 -2.95 -22.99
C LYS A 92 -20.74 -4.08 -23.94
N SER A 93 -19.93 -5.04 -23.49
CA SER A 93 -19.57 -6.24 -24.26
C SER A 93 -20.80 -7.08 -24.61
N ILE A 94 -21.69 -7.32 -23.64
CA ILE A 94 -22.96 -8.03 -23.88
C ILE A 94 -23.81 -7.25 -24.89
N ARG A 95 -23.93 -5.92 -24.75
CA ARG A 95 -24.68 -5.09 -25.69
C ARG A 95 -24.15 -5.21 -27.12
N GLU A 96 -22.83 -5.15 -27.30
CA GLU A 96 -22.19 -5.29 -28.60
C GLU A 96 -22.47 -6.68 -29.20
N THR A 97 -22.29 -7.75 -28.43
CA THR A 97 -22.56 -9.12 -28.90
C THR A 97 -24.05 -9.36 -29.21
N GLU A 98 -24.97 -8.83 -28.41
CA GLU A 98 -26.41 -8.92 -28.67
C GLU A 98 -26.84 -8.07 -29.88
N GLN A 99 -26.17 -6.94 -30.14
CA GLN A 99 -26.35 -6.14 -31.34
C GLN A 99 -25.90 -6.89 -32.60
N GLU A 100 -24.76 -7.58 -32.54
CA GLU A 100 -24.26 -8.44 -33.63
C GLU A 100 -25.17 -9.64 -33.91
N GLN A 101 -25.68 -10.27 -32.85
CA GLN A 101 -26.66 -11.37 -32.94
C GLN A 101 -28.05 -10.88 -33.34
N GLY A 102 -28.26 -9.55 -33.33
CA GLY A 102 -29.53 -8.94 -33.64
C GLY A 102 -30.64 -9.34 -32.65
N ARG A 103 -30.37 -9.39 -31.35
CA ARG A 103 -31.38 -9.73 -30.33
C ARG A 103 -31.94 -8.54 -29.53
N TYR A 104 -31.34 -7.34 -29.60
CA TYR A 104 -31.89 -6.15 -28.92
C TYR A 104 -33.16 -5.58 -29.60
N PRO A 105 -34.29 -5.46 -28.88
CA PRO A 105 -35.36 -4.53 -29.21
C PRO A 105 -35.05 -3.18 -28.56
N LEU A 106 -34.84 -2.13 -29.37
CA LEU A 106 -34.83 -0.75 -28.87
C LEU A 106 -36.26 -0.38 -28.42
N PRO A 107 -36.44 0.35 -27.31
CA PRO A 107 -37.72 1.00 -27.01
C PRO A 107 -38.04 2.01 -28.12
N GLN A 108 -39.08 1.68 -28.89
CA GLN A 108 -39.92 2.56 -29.74
C GLN A 108 -39.31 3.89 -30.20
N LEU A 109 -38.77 3.92 -31.43
CA LEU A 109 -38.87 5.06 -32.34
C LEU A 109 -39.08 4.54 -33.77
N PRO A 110 -39.83 5.24 -34.65
CA PRO A 110 -40.31 4.67 -35.89
C PRO A 110 -39.16 4.47 -36.89
N SER A 111 -39.01 3.21 -37.33
CA SER A 111 -38.68 2.82 -38.69
C SER A 111 -37.67 3.70 -39.44
N THR A 112 -36.37 3.37 -39.34
CA THR A 112 -35.39 3.31 -40.47
C THR A 112 -33.98 3.02 -39.93
N ALA A 113 -33.64 1.77 -39.62
CA ALA A 113 -32.24 1.37 -39.41
C ALA A 113 -32.08 -0.16 -39.47
N THR A 114 -32.01 -0.69 -40.68
CA THR A 114 -31.92 -2.11 -41.01
C THR A 114 -30.48 -2.66 -41.05
N ALA A 115 -29.46 -1.97 -40.55
CA ALA A 115 -28.09 -2.25 -41.00
C ALA A 115 -27.43 -3.56 -40.48
N PRO A 116 -27.42 -3.91 -39.18
CA PRO A 116 -26.63 -5.08 -38.72
C PRO A 116 -27.39 -6.42 -38.82
N ARG A 117 -28.71 -6.44 -38.51
CA ARG A 117 -29.57 -7.64 -38.66
C ARG A 117 -29.65 -8.12 -40.11
N LEU A 118 -29.53 -7.20 -41.08
CA LEU A 118 -29.46 -7.59 -42.48
C LEU A 118 -28.19 -8.37 -42.76
N LYS A 119 -27.00 -8.02 -42.26
CA LYS A 119 -25.76 -8.72 -42.69
C LYS A 119 -25.76 -10.22 -42.40
N THR A 120 -26.05 -10.66 -41.18
CA THR A 120 -26.05 -12.09 -40.86
C THR A 120 -27.20 -12.82 -41.54
N ARG A 121 -28.40 -12.21 -41.60
CA ARG A 121 -29.56 -12.77 -42.29
C ARG A 121 -29.38 -12.79 -43.81
N GLN A 122 -28.68 -11.81 -44.38
CA GLN A 122 -28.33 -11.69 -45.79
C GLN A 122 -27.27 -12.71 -46.16
N ARG A 123 -26.21 -12.87 -45.34
CA ARG A 123 -25.22 -13.94 -45.53
C ARG A 123 -25.87 -15.32 -45.48
N LEU A 124 -26.80 -15.53 -44.54
CA LEU A 124 -27.58 -16.78 -44.48
C LEU A 124 -28.47 -16.95 -45.71
N LYS A 125 -29.15 -15.89 -46.16
CA LYS A 125 -29.99 -15.91 -47.36
C LYS A 125 -29.15 -16.21 -48.61
N GLU A 126 -28.02 -15.56 -48.79
CA GLU A 126 -27.07 -15.78 -49.88
C GLU A 126 -26.53 -17.21 -49.87
N PHE A 127 -26.19 -17.74 -48.69
CA PHE A 127 -25.76 -19.12 -48.53
C PHE A 127 -26.86 -20.11 -48.95
N ILE A 128 -28.10 -19.91 -48.47
CA ILE A 128 -29.25 -20.73 -48.86
C ILE A 128 -29.50 -20.63 -50.37
N THR A 129 -29.42 -19.44 -50.97
CA THR A 129 -29.58 -19.26 -52.41
C THR A 129 -28.51 -20.00 -53.19
N ARG A 130 -27.24 -19.95 -52.76
CA ARG A 130 -26.15 -20.70 -53.38
C ARG A 130 -26.37 -22.21 -53.30
N ILE A 131 -26.83 -22.72 -52.15
CA ILE A 131 -27.17 -24.14 -51.99
C ILE A 131 -28.32 -24.52 -52.93
N LYS A 132 -29.38 -23.70 -52.98
CA LYS A 132 -30.53 -23.97 -53.86
C LYS A 132 -30.13 -24.00 -55.33
N LEU A 133 -29.28 -23.07 -55.76
CA LEU A 133 -28.77 -23.02 -57.13
C LEU A 133 -27.88 -24.23 -57.45
N ALA A 134 -26.98 -24.61 -56.53
CA ALA A 134 -26.15 -25.80 -56.69
C ALA A 134 -26.99 -27.07 -56.76
N LEU A 135 -28.03 -27.19 -55.93
CA LEU A 135 -28.97 -28.32 -55.95
C LEU A 135 -29.76 -28.36 -57.26
N ALA A 136 -30.30 -27.23 -57.72
CA ALA A 136 -31.01 -27.12 -59.00
C ALA A 136 -30.12 -27.56 -60.18
N ALA A 137 -28.86 -27.10 -60.20
CA ALA A 137 -27.88 -27.50 -61.21
C ALA A 137 -27.55 -29.01 -61.16
N LEU A 138 -27.52 -29.61 -59.96
CA LEU A 138 -27.27 -31.05 -59.77
C LEU A 138 -28.47 -31.92 -60.13
N THR A 139 -29.70 -31.41 -59.98
CA THR A 139 -30.94 -32.16 -60.23
C THR A 139 -31.54 -31.92 -61.61
N GLY A 140 -30.94 -31.05 -62.43
CA GLY A 140 -31.42 -30.73 -63.78
C GLY A 140 -32.79 -30.01 -63.81
N LEU A 141 -33.24 -29.52 -62.65
CA LEU A 141 -34.40 -28.65 -62.52
C LEU A 141 -33.92 -27.22 -62.68
N ASP A 142 -33.82 -26.75 -63.92
CA ASP A 142 -33.66 -25.31 -64.18
C ASP A 142 -34.87 -24.54 -63.59
N PRO A 143 -34.67 -23.29 -63.13
CA PRO A 143 -35.69 -22.50 -62.44
C PRO A 143 -36.93 -22.18 -63.29
#